data_AF-A0A6A6FQC4-F1
#
_entry.id   AF-A0A6A6FQC4-F1
#
_cell.length_a   1.000
_cell.length_b   1.000
_cell.length_c   1.000
_cell.angle_alpha   90.00
_cell.angle_beta   90.00
_cell.angle_gamma   90.00
#
_symmetry.space_group_name_H-M   'P 1'
#
loop_
_entity.id
_entity.type
_entity.pdbx_description
1 polymer ?
#
loop_
_entity_poly.entity_id
_entity_poly.type
_entity_poly.pdbx_seq_one_letter_code
_entity_poly.pdbx_strand_id
1 'polypeptide(L)'
;DDVHSWDLISPHELPIADEDRSENWLEKRAEMLYSADHLRLILSETAFHAKFLEFMRKHRPTRMPILMRYLAAHKAIRAQEYANSLAVQLSPQSPVPDSSAPSPTPVENESLQHAAREAFAELLREDLHFFIAHKYIKIVTSLVTRRVTGTLPDDLSEENGRLAEVFCLTDCRLRDNPIILASEGFTRHSGGNLQYVLGRNCRFMQGRGTTVDSCRRFAISCQERRDHTELFVNYRRDGTPFMSMVMNAPLLDSNGELRYFLGAQVDVSPLLRECAGLESLRALIERQAEDNGSSDNGDGQKSAPRTKIKALGEMLTREELEIIREHGGTLQAGRVFDSRGAKAGMCGNRVLIADESDSTEDDGSASSVHGTAASIAGIASTEGANGNLAGVYKHYVLVRPAPSLRILFASPTMRSAAPLQTPLLHTIGGSKQKRENLEASLRAGDVVTARVRWLNTPNENGEGPGATRWLHCTPLIHYNGQVGLWMIVLVKPDVDGGSTRVDHSVLSRSASVGTCEKNGAEDSVHPGGSV
;
A
#
# COMPACT_ATOMS: atom_id res chain seq x y z
N ASP A 1 -27.25 -13.65 -3.43
CA ASP A 1 -27.59 -12.43 -2.70
C ASP A 1 -28.79 -12.71 -1.82
N ASP A 2 -28.55 -12.94 -0.53
CA ASP A 2 -29.61 -13.13 0.45
C ASP A 2 -30.19 -11.76 0.80
N VAL A 3 -31.50 -11.59 0.61
CA VAL A 3 -32.22 -10.31 0.80
C VAL A 3 -32.19 -9.86 2.27
N HIS A 4 -31.95 -10.79 3.20
CA HIS A 4 -31.83 -10.54 4.64
C HIS A 4 -30.39 -10.35 5.14
N SER A 5 -29.40 -10.23 4.24
CA SER A 5 -28.01 -10.03 4.65
C SER A 5 -27.74 -8.66 5.30
N TRP A 6 -28.69 -7.72 5.22
CA TRP A 6 -28.58 -6.34 5.68
C TRP A 6 -29.42 -6.07 6.94
N ASP A 7 -29.38 -6.95 7.95
CA ASP A 7 -29.98 -6.71 9.29
C ASP A 7 -29.26 -5.56 10.05
N LEU A 8 -29.04 -4.43 9.38
CA LEU A 8 -28.57 -3.17 9.94
C LEU A 8 -29.78 -2.48 10.56
N ILE A 9 -29.64 -2.12 11.84
CA ILE A 9 -30.65 -1.30 12.52
C ILE A 9 -30.57 0.09 11.89
N SER A 10 -31.70 0.62 11.41
CA SER A 10 -31.74 2.01 10.92
C SER A 10 -31.35 2.96 12.07
N PRO A 11 -30.52 3.99 11.87
CA PRO A 11 -30.06 4.90 12.93
C PRO A 11 -31.17 5.67 13.67
N HIS A 12 -32.45 5.47 13.35
CA HIS A 12 -33.56 6.32 13.77
C HIS A 12 -34.11 6.12 15.20
N GLU A 13 -33.53 5.24 16.04
CA GLU A 13 -34.14 4.93 17.35
C GLU A 13 -33.31 5.27 18.60
N LEU A 14 -32.13 5.87 18.46
CA LEU A 14 -31.35 6.34 19.62
C LEU A 14 -31.08 7.84 19.55
N PRO A 15 -31.33 8.61 20.64
CA PRO A 15 -31.06 10.04 20.67
C PRO A 15 -29.56 10.27 20.83
N ILE A 16 -28.85 10.37 19.69
CA ILE A 16 -27.45 10.79 19.63
C ILE A 16 -27.44 12.30 19.36
N ALA A 17 -26.58 13.04 20.07
CA ALA A 17 -26.52 14.50 20.05
C ALA A 17 -26.29 15.07 18.63
N ASP A 18 -26.96 16.19 18.34
CA ASP A 18 -27.15 16.80 17.00
C ASP A 18 -25.88 17.22 16.22
N GLU A 19 -24.67 17.08 16.77
CA GLU A 19 -23.42 17.43 16.05
C GLU A 19 -22.95 16.34 15.06
N ASP A 20 -23.40 15.09 15.22
CA ASP A 20 -22.99 13.96 14.37
C ASP A 20 -23.87 13.75 13.12
N ARG A 21 -24.85 14.64 12.85
CA ARG A 21 -25.71 14.62 11.66
C ARG A 21 -24.98 14.84 10.32
N SER A 22 -23.64 14.86 10.28
CA SER A 22 -22.85 14.87 9.03
C SER A 22 -22.71 13.47 8.38
N GLU A 23 -23.70 12.59 8.56
CA GLU A 23 -23.72 11.12 8.40
C GLU A 23 -23.16 10.49 7.11
N ASN A 24 -22.67 11.24 6.12
CA ASN A 24 -22.06 10.69 4.88
C ASN A 24 -20.59 11.10 4.65
N TRP A 25 -19.88 11.71 5.61
CA TRP A 25 -18.51 12.17 5.35
C TRP A 25 -17.58 11.02 4.93
N LEU A 26 -17.72 9.83 5.55
CA LEU A 26 -16.86 8.68 5.27
C LEU A 26 -17.16 8.09 3.89
N GLU A 27 -18.44 7.93 3.55
CA GLU A 27 -18.88 7.46 2.24
C GLU A 27 -18.37 8.41 1.14
N LYS A 28 -18.60 9.74 1.29
CA LYS A 28 -18.11 10.75 0.34
C LYS A 28 -16.58 10.74 0.22
N ARG A 29 -15.86 10.57 1.33
CA ARG A 29 -14.39 10.54 1.31
C ARG A 29 -13.84 9.26 0.70
N ALA A 30 -14.52 8.13 0.89
CA ALA A 30 -14.21 6.89 0.20
C ALA A 30 -14.49 6.98 -1.30
N GLU A 31 -15.58 7.64 -1.71
CA GLU A 31 -15.87 7.92 -3.13
C GLU A 31 -14.79 8.80 -3.76
N MET A 32 -14.38 9.89 -3.09
CA MET A 32 -13.27 10.74 -3.56
C MET A 32 -11.95 9.96 -3.64
N LEU A 33 -11.67 9.10 -2.65
CA LEU A 33 -10.48 8.27 -2.61
C LEU A 33 -10.36 7.34 -3.82
N TYR A 34 -11.46 6.81 -4.34
CA TYR A 34 -11.47 5.94 -5.54
C TYR A 34 -11.96 6.66 -6.80
N SER A 35 -12.03 8.00 -6.77
CA SER A 35 -12.52 8.79 -7.90
C SER A 35 -11.52 8.87 -9.06
N ALA A 36 -12.05 9.12 -10.26
CA ALA A 36 -11.24 9.43 -11.44
C ALA A 36 -10.36 10.67 -11.21
N ASP A 37 -10.84 11.66 -10.47
CA ASP A 37 -10.11 12.90 -10.22
C ASP A 37 -8.91 12.68 -9.31
N HIS A 38 -9.02 11.78 -8.33
CA HIS A 38 -7.87 11.37 -7.53
C HIS A 38 -6.79 10.69 -8.38
N LEU A 39 -7.16 9.77 -9.27
CA LEU A 39 -6.18 9.14 -10.16
C LEU A 39 -5.56 10.16 -11.13
N ARG A 40 -6.35 11.09 -11.69
CA ARG A 40 -5.83 12.16 -12.54
C ARG A 40 -4.80 13.00 -11.80
N LEU A 41 -5.10 13.39 -10.56
CA LEU A 41 -4.19 14.16 -9.72
C LEU A 41 -2.88 13.41 -9.47
N ILE A 42 -2.97 12.11 -9.13
CA ILE A 42 -1.80 11.24 -8.95
C ILE A 42 -0.95 11.20 -10.22
N LEU A 43 -1.58 11.13 -11.40
CA LEU A 43 -0.87 11.01 -12.67
C LEU A 43 -0.36 12.35 -13.21
N SER A 44 -0.95 13.48 -12.81
CA SER A 44 -0.57 14.82 -13.28
C SER A 44 0.54 15.46 -12.45
N GLU A 45 0.59 15.20 -11.14
CA GLU A 45 1.60 15.81 -10.26
C GLU A 45 2.86 14.97 -10.16
N THR A 46 4.02 15.59 -10.40
CA THR A 46 5.32 14.91 -10.46
C THR A 46 5.63 14.10 -9.20
N ALA A 47 5.34 14.65 -8.02
CA ALA A 47 5.61 14.00 -6.73
C ALA A 47 4.75 12.74 -6.51
N PHE A 48 3.47 12.78 -6.87
CA PHE A 48 2.56 11.63 -6.72
C PHE A 48 2.78 10.60 -7.83
N HIS A 49 3.03 11.08 -9.05
CA HIS A 49 3.31 10.24 -10.20
C HIS A 49 4.53 9.35 -9.96
N ALA A 50 5.63 9.92 -9.45
CA ALA A 50 6.83 9.16 -9.13
C ALA A 50 6.57 8.05 -8.10
N LYS A 51 5.81 8.34 -7.04
CA LYS A 51 5.41 7.35 -6.02
C LYS A 51 4.54 6.23 -6.62
N PHE A 52 3.60 6.57 -7.50
CA PHE A 52 2.72 5.60 -8.16
C PHE A 52 3.50 4.72 -9.16
N LEU A 53 4.40 5.31 -9.94
CA LEU A 53 5.25 4.59 -10.88
C LEU A 53 6.18 3.59 -10.16
N GLU A 54 6.79 4.01 -9.05
CA GLU A 54 7.61 3.15 -8.19
C GLU A 54 6.80 1.94 -7.69
N PHE A 55 5.60 2.21 -7.17
CA PHE A 55 4.68 1.16 -6.74
C PHE A 55 4.35 0.17 -7.87
N MET A 56 3.97 0.68 -9.04
CA MET A 56 3.63 -0.15 -10.19
C MET A 56 4.83 -1.02 -10.63
N ARG A 57 6.05 -0.45 -10.64
CA ARG A 57 7.25 -1.19 -11.05
C ARG A 57 7.61 -2.30 -10.06
N LYS A 58 7.50 -2.02 -8.77
CA LYS A 58 7.92 -2.93 -7.68
C LYS A 58 6.87 -4.01 -7.39
N HIS A 59 5.59 -3.65 -7.44
CA HIS A 59 4.49 -4.51 -6.96
C HIS A 59 3.56 -5.01 -8.08
N ARG A 60 3.49 -4.35 -9.24
CA ARG A 60 2.62 -4.75 -10.37
C ARG A 60 3.30 -4.62 -11.74
N PRO A 61 4.48 -5.24 -11.96
CA PRO A 61 5.23 -5.08 -13.21
C PRO A 61 4.44 -5.53 -14.46
N THR A 62 3.55 -6.51 -14.33
CA THR A 62 2.69 -7.02 -15.41
C THR A 62 1.66 -5.99 -15.90
N ARG A 63 1.30 -5.01 -15.07
CA ARG A 63 0.34 -3.94 -15.40
C ARG A 63 1.03 -2.68 -15.91
N MET A 64 2.37 -2.61 -15.87
CA MET A 64 3.14 -1.48 -16.38
C MET A 64 2.85 -1.12 -17.85
N PRO A 65 2.64 -2.08 -18.78
CA PRO A 65 2.31 -1.75 -20.17
C PRO A 65 1.02 -0.93 -20.32
N ILE A 66 0.05 -1.08 -19.42
CA ILE A 66 -1.21 -0.32 -19.44
C ILE A 66 -0.95 1.14 -19.06
N LEU A 67 -0.15 1.38 -18.02
CA LEU A 67 0.29 2.72 -17.64
C LEU A 67 1.05 3.39 -18.78
N MET A 68 2.00 2.67 -19.40
CA MET A 68 2.76 3.21 -20.53
C MET A 68 1.87 3.52 -21.73
N ARG A 69 0.88 2.68 -22.04
CA ARG A 69 -0.11 2.93 -23.09
C ARG A 69 -0.94 4.19 -22.80
N TYR A 70 -1.39 4.36 -21.56
CA TYR A 70 -2.10 5.58 -21.14
C TYR A 70 -1.23 6.83 -21.30
N LEU A 71 0.01 6.81 -20.79
CA LEU A 71 0.91 7.97 -20.86
C LEU A 71 1.26 8.34 -22.31
N ALA A 72 1.53 7.34 -23.15
CA ALA A 72 1.78 7.56 -24.58
C ALA A 72 0.56 8.14 -25.29
N ALA A 73 -0.64 7.59 -25.03
CA ALA A 73 -1.88 8.08 -25.63
C ALA A 73 -2.20 9.51 -25.15
N HIS A 74 -2.09 9.79 -23.86
CA HIS A 74 -2.33 11.11 -23.29
C HIS A 74 -1.34 12.15 -23.84
N LYS A 75 -0.07 11.78 -24.03
CA LYS A 75 0.92 12.64 -24.65
C LYS A 75 0.59 12.95 -26.11
N ALA A 76 0.17 11.94 -26.88
CA ALA A 76 -0.27 12.15 -28.26
C ALA A 76 -1.51 13.07 -28.33
N ILE A 77 -2.45 12.93 -27.39
CA ILE A 77 -3.60 13.83 -27.27
C ILE A 77 -3.14 15.27 -27.01
N ARG A 78 -2.18 15.50 -26.09
CA ARG A 78 -1.63 16.85 -25.85
C ARG A 78 -0.90 17.42 -27.06
N ALA A 79 -0.19 16.59 -27.82
CA ALA A 79 0.46 17.01 -29.07
C ALA A 79 -0.57 17.42 -30.12
N GLN A 80 -1.67 16.67 -30.22
CA GLN A 80 -2.81 16.98 -31.10
C GLN A 80 -3.52 18.28 -30.68
N GLU A 81 -3.75 18.50 -29.38
CA GLU A 81 -4.30 19.75 -28.86
C GLU A 81 -3.41 20.96 -29.21
N TYR A 82 -2.09 20.80 -29.10
CA TYR A 82 -1.15 21.84 -29.51
C TYR A 82 -1.22 22.11 -31.03
N ALA A 83 -1.20 21.07 -31.86
CA ALA A 83 -1.34 21.21 -33.31
C ALA A 83 -2.65 21.89 -33.71
N ASN A 84 -3.77 21.51 -33.08
CA ASN A 84 -5.07 22.14 -33.27
C ASN A 84 -5.05 23.62 -32.85
N SER A 85 -4.37 23.96 -31.75
CA SER A 85 -4.24 25.36 -31.31
C SER A 85 -3.49 26.23 -32.33
N LEU A 86 -2.49 25.68 -33.02
CA LEU A 86 -1.78 26.36 -34.10
C LEU A 86 -2.66 26.49 -35.35
N ALA A 87 -3.38 25.43 -35.72
CA ALA A 87 -4.31 25.44 -36.86
C ALA A 87 -5.39 26.53 -36.70
N VAL A 88 -5.98 26.66 -35.51
CA VAL A 88 -6.97 27.71 -35.22
C VAL A 88 -6.38 29.11 -35.35
N GLN A 89 -5.09 29.32 -35.01
CA GLN A 89 -4.41 30.60 -35.22
C GLN A 89 -4.18 30.97 -36.68
N LEU A 90 -4.14 29.99 -37.60
CA LEU A 90 -3.99 30.22 -39.04
C LEU A 90 -5.31 30.64 -39.70
N SER A 91 -6.45 30.38 -39.05
CA SER A 91 -7.78 30.65 -39.60
C SER A 91 -8.20 32.13 -39.75
N PRO A 92 -7.73 33.13 -38.97
CA PRO A 92 -8.29 34.48 -39.05
C PRO A 92 -7.79 35.35 -40.21
N GLN A 93 -6.66 35.05 -40.86
CA GLN A 93 -6.14 35.86 -41.98
C GLN A 93 -5.28 34.98 -42.90
N SER A 94 -5.83 34.55 -44.05
CA SER A 94 -4.97 34.09 -45.13
C SER A 94 -4.27 35.32 -45.70
N PRO A 95 -2.92 35.43 -45.61
CA PRO A 95 -2.18 36.57 -46.16
C PRO A 95 -2.14 36.57 -47.70
N VAL A 96 -2.75 35.56 -48.33
CA VAL A 96 -2.76 35.37 -49.78
C VAL A 96 -4.06 35.96 -50.36
N PRO A 97 -4.00 37.02 -51.18
CA PRO A 97 -5.17 37.47 -51.94
C PRO A 97 -5.66 36.33 -52.84
N ASP A 98 -6.98 36.07 -52.85
CA ASP A 98 -7.69 35.02 -53.60
C ASP A 98 -7.59 33.57 -53.09
N SER A 99 -7.20 33.33 -51.84
CA SER A 99 -7.21 31.97 -51.28
C SER A 99 -8.64 31.48 -50.95
N SER A 100 -9.15 30.55 -51.77
CA SER A 100 -10.43 29.84 -51.53
C SER A 100 -10.27 28.56 -50.69
N ALA A 101 -9.12 28.35 -50.05
CA ALA A 101 -8.83 27.13 -49.31
C ALA A 101 -9.60 27.10 -47.98
N PRO A 102 -10.23 25.96 -47.61
CA PRO A 102 -10.95 25.85 -46.34
C PRO A 102 -9.98 26.02 -45.17
N SER A 103 -10.42 26.75 -44.14
CA SER A 103 -9.67 26.90 -42.88
C SER A 103 -9.40 25.53 -42.25
N PRO A 104 -8.19 25.27 -41.72
CA PRO A 104 -7.88 23.99 -41.10
C PRO A 104 -8.78 23.76 -39.87
N THR A 105 -9.56 22.68 -39.91
CA THR A 105 -10.44 22.29 -38.81
C THR A 105 -9.67 21.50 -37.75
N PRO A 106 -10.01 21.64 -36.46
CA PRO A 106 -9.47 20.77 -35.41
C PRO A 106 -9.74 19.30 -35.77
N VAL A 107 -8.68 18.49 -35.74
CA VAL A 107 -8.80 17.04 -35.95
C VAL A 107 -8.89 16.41 -34.57
N GLU A 108 -9.83 15.48 -34.38
CA GLU A 108 -9.90 14.61 -33.21
C GLU A 108 -9.72 13.16 -33.65
N ASN A 109 -8.91 12.39 -32.91
CA ASN A 109 -8.72 10.97 -33.19
C ASN A 109 -9.48 10.16 -32.14
N GLU A 110 -10.69 9.72 -32.50
CA GLU A 110 -11.55 8.95 -31.60
C GLU A 110 -10.90 7.66 -31.10
N SER A 111 -10.12 6.99 -31.95
CA SER A 111 -9.43 5.75 -31.60
C SER A 111 -8.35 5.99 -30.51
N LEU A 112 -7.65 7.13 -30.58
CA LEU A 112 -6.66 7.55 -29.59
C LEU A 112 -7.34 7.91 -28.26
N GLN A 113 -8.43 8.67 -28.30
CA GLN A 113 -9.22 9.00 -27.11
C GLN A 113 -9.82 7.74 -26.46
N HIS A 114 -10.28 6.79 -27.26
CA HIS A 114 -10.79 5.52 -26.77
C HIS A 114 -9.69 4.71 -26.08
N ALA A 115 -8.51 4.59 -26.70
CA ALA A 115 -7.36 3.89 -26.11
C ALA A 115 -6.91 4.52 -24.78
N ALA A 116 -6.90 5.85 -24.68
CA ALA A 116 -6.59 6.55 -23.44
C ALA A 116 -7.64 6.29 -22.35
N ARG A 117 -8.93 6.36 -22.69
CA ARG A 117 -10.05 6.10 -21.77
C ARG A 117 -10.07 4.67 -21.27
N GLU A 118 -9.87 3.70 -22.15
CA GLU A 118 -9.80 2.27 -21.82
C GLU A 118 -8.66 2.00 -20.82
N ALA A 119 -7.44 2.46 -21.13
CA ALA A 119 -6.29 2.27 -20.26
C ALA A 119 -6.47 2.98 -18.90
N PHE A 120 -7.04 4.18 -18.90
CA PHE A 120 -7.33 4.91 -17.66
C PHE A 120 -8.38 4.20 -16.80
N ALA A 121 -9.46 3.70 -17.40
CA ALA A 121 -10.50 2.96 -16.71
C ALA A 121 -9.95 1.69 -16.04
N GLU A 122 -9.04 0.99 -16.71
CA GLU A 122 -8.35 -0.18 -16.16
C GLU A 122 -7.45 0.18 -14.96
N LEU A 123 -6.69 1.28 -15.06
CA LEU A 123 -5.88 1.77 -13.94
C LEU A 123 -6.75 2.20 -12.75
N LEU A 124 -7.89 2.84 -13.01
CA LEU A 124 -8.85 3.27 -11.98
C LEU A 124 -9.48 2.07 -11.26
N ARG A 125 -9.98 1.11 -12.04
CA ARG A 125 -10.73 -0.05 -11.53
C ARG A 125 -9.86 -0.99 -10.70
N GLU A 126 -8.59 -1.17 -11.08
CA GLU A 126 -7.69 -2.11 -10.42
C GLU A 126 -6.52 -1.40 -9.72
N ASP A 127 -5.68 -0.67 -10.44
CA ASP A 127 -4.36 -0.24 -9.96
C ASP A 127 -4.41 0.86 -8.88
N LEU A 128 -5.37 1.79 -8.95
CA LEU A 128 -5.60 2.77 -7.89
C LEU A 128 -5.93 2.09 -6.56
N HIS A 129 -6.79 1.06 -6.59
CA HIS A 129 -7.22 0.34 -5.40
C HIS A 129 -6.05 -0.37 -4.72
N PHE A 130 -5.22 -1.06 -5.50
CA PHE A 130 -4.03 -1.73 -4.98
C PHE A 130 -2.99 -0.73 -4.46
N PHE A 131 -2.84 0.44 -5.10
CA PHE A 131 -1.94 1.49 -4.62
C PHE A 131 -2.36 2.03 -3.25
N ILE A 132 -3.64 2.35 -3.09
CA ILE A 132 -4.21 2.83 -1.82
C ILE A 132 -4.09 1.76 -0.74
N ALA A 133 -4.44 0.51 -1.06
CA ALA A 133 -4.28 -0.61 -0.14
C ALA A 133 -2.83 -0.77 0.32
N HIS A 134 -1.87 -0.69 -0.61
CA HIS A 134 -0.45 -0.73 -0.29
C HIS A 134 -0.04 0.37 0.70
N LYS A 135 -0.50 1.61 0.50
CA LYS A 135 -0.20 2.73 1.41
C LYS A 135 -0.73 2.47 2.82
N TYR A 136 -1.99 2.07 2.96
CA TYR A 136 -2.57 1.82 4.28
C TYR A 136 -1.98 0.58 4.94
N ILE A 137 -1.67 -0.47 4.18
CA ILE A 137 -0.97 -1.64 4.71
C ILE A 137 0.36 -1.23 5.35
N LYS A 138 1.15 -0.33 4.74
CA LYS A 138 2.40 0.15 5.35
C LYS A 138 2.16 0.87 6.67
N ILE A 139 1.20 1.80 6.71
CA ILE A 139 0.90 2.59 7.91
C ILE A 139 0.40 1.69 9.03
N VAL A 140 -0.61 0.86 8.74
CA VAL A 140 -1.14 -0.11 9.71
C VAL A 140 -0.05 -1.08 10.15
N THR A 141 0.85 -1.49 9.25
CA THR A 141 1.99 -2.35 9.60
C THR A 141 2.87 -1.74 10.66
N SER A 142 3.20 -0.46 10.52
CA SER A 142 3.99 0.25 11.51
C SER A 142 3.21 0.47 12.81
N LEU A 143 1.94 0.87 12.74
CA LEU A 143 1.12 1.14 13.92
C LEU A 143 0.92 -0.10 14.79
N VAL A 144 0.54 -1.23 14.19
CA VAL A 144 0.35 -2.47 14.97
C VAL A 144 1.67 -3.00 15.50
N THR A 145 2.77 -2.88 14.73
CA THR A 145 4.11 -3.24 15.22
C THR A 145 4.46 -2.44 16.48
N ARG A 146 4.33 -1.11 16.43
CA ARG A 146 4.59 -0.23 17.58
C ARG A 146 3.67 -0.51 18.77
N ARG A 147 2.40 -0.85 18.52
CA ARG A 147 1.46 -1.26 19.57
C ARG A 147 1.91 -2.55 20.25
N VAL A 148 2.27 -3.58 19.48
CA VAL A 148 2.73 -4.88 20.01
C VAL A 148 4.06 -4.74 20.74
N THR A 149 4.95 -3.85 20.31
CA THR A 149 6.24 -3.59 20.98
C THR A 149 6.14 -2.60 22.15
N GLY A 150 4.98 -1.98 22.38
CA GLY A 150 4.76 -0.98 23.44
C GLY A 150 5.47 0.36 23.19
N THR A 151 5.78 0.69 21.93
CA THR A 151 6.44 1.95 21.54
C THR A 151 5.48 2.95 20.89
N LEU A 152 4.18 2.68 20.93
CA LEU A 152 3.14 3.59 20.46
C LEU A 152 2.92 4.70 21.51
N PRO A 153 2.91 5.99 21.12
CA PRO A 153 2.56 7.08 22.04
C PRO A 153 1.19 6.89 22.68
N ASP A 154 1.06 7.25 23.97
CA ASP A 154 -0.15 7.03 24.76
C ASP A 154 -1.40 7.68 24.15
N ASP A 155 -1.26 8.86 23.53
CA ASP A 155 -2.35 9.58 22.86
C ASP A 155 -2.99 8.78 21.71
N LEU A 156 -2.17 8.06 20.94
CA LEU A 156 -2.62 7.18 19.85
C LEU A 156 -3.06 5.81 20.36
N SER A 157 -2.79 5.50 21.62
CA SER A 157 -3.00 4.18 22.21
C SER A 157 -4.44 3.97 22.69
N GLU A 158 -5.12 5.04 23.10
CA GLU A 158 -6.53 5.04 23.54
C GLU A 158 -7.49 5.11 22.34
N GLU A 159 -7.26 6.01 21.37
CA GLU A 159 -8.08 6.10 20.14
C GLU A 159 -7.94 4.86 19.25
N ASN A 160 -6.74 4.28 19.19
CA ASN A 160 -6.48 3.04 18.44
C ASN A 160 -6.55 1.79 19.33
N GLY A 161 -7.27 1.87 20.46
CA GLY A 161 -7.26 0.94 21.60
C GLY A 161 -7.06 -0.56 21.32
N ARG A 162 -7.46 -1.05 20.15
CA ARG A 162 -7.42 -2.48 19.78
C ARG A 162 -6.99 -2.74 18.33
N LEU A 163 -6.17 -1.85 17.77
CA LEU A 163 -5.53 -1.97 16.45
C LEU A 163 -4.57 -3.17 16.42
N ALA A 164 -5.12 -4.39 16.43
CA ALA A 164 -4.42 -5.67 16.32
C ALA A 164 -5.33 -6.88 16.57
N GLU A 165 -6.49 -6.70 17.24
CA GLU A 165 -7.22 -7.80 17.90
C GLU A 165 -8.49 -8.25 17.18
N VAL A 166 -8.70 -7.82 15.94
CA VAL A 166 -9.93 -8.08 15.20
C VAL A 166 -9.72 -9.21 14.20
N PHE A 167 -10.07 -10.42 14.64
CA PHE A 167 -9.95 -11.64 13.87
C PHE A 167 -11.22 -12.47 13.85
N CYS A 168 -11.43 -13.18 12.74
CA CYS A 168 -12.42 -14.22 12.61
C CYS A 168 -11.85 -15.42 11.83
N LEU A 169 -12.37 -16.62 12.10
CA LEU A 169 -12.08 -17.82 11.34
C LEU A 169 -13.37 -18.30 10.67
N THR A 170 -13.33 -18.56 9.36
CA THR A 170 -14.48 -19.06 8.61
C THR A 170 -14.23 -20.44 8.04
N ASP A 171 -15.28 -21.24 7.86
CA ASP A 171 -15.21 -22.58 7.28
C ASP A 171 -15.80 -22.63 5.88
N CYS A 172 -14.93 -22.64 4.87
CA CYS A 172 -15.33 -22.63 3.47
C CYS A 172 -15.96 -23.93 2.98
N ARG A 173 -15.92 -25.01 3.79
CA ARG A 173 -16.53 -26.31 3.45
C ARG A 173 -18.02 -26.32 3.79
N LEU A 174 -18.45 -25.43 4.68
CA LEU A 174 -19.85 -25.23 4.99
C LEU A 174 -20.48 -24.28 3.97
N ARG A 175 -21.78 -24.44 3.75
CA ARG A 175 -22.55 -23.56 2.87
C ARG A 175 -22.34 -22.12 3.30
N ASP A 176 -21.99 -21.26 2.35
CA ASP A 176 -21.85 -19.82 2.53
C ASP A 176 -20.62 -19.33 3.33
N ASN A 177 -19.64 -20.20 3.60
CA ASN A 177 -18.40 -19.85 4.31
C ASN A 177 -18.64 -19.07 5.64
N PRO A 178 -19.38 -19.65 6.60
CA PRO A 178 -19.76 -18.99 7.83
C PRO A 178 -18.57 -18.83 8.79
N ILE A 179 -18.64 -17.81 9.65
CA ILE A 179 -17.72 -17.58 10.76
C ILE A 179 -17.96 -18.66 11.83
N ILE A 180 -16.91 -19.40 12.18
CA ILE A 180 -16.94 -20.45 13.20
C ILE A 180 -16.29 -20.04 14.52
N LEU A 181 -15.34 -19.09 14.46
CA LEU A 181 -14.70 -18.50 15.63
C LEU A 181 -14.51 -17.01 15.41
N ALA A 182 -14.68 -16.21 16.46
CA ALA A 182 -14.45 -14.76 16.41
C ALA A 182 -13.74 -14.29 17.67
N SER A 183 -12.84 -13.33 17.51
CA SER A 183 -12.25 -12.59 18.63
C SER A 183 -13.30 -11.67 19.29
N GLU A 184 -13.07 -11.31 20.56
CA GLU A 184 -13.87 -10.28 21.22
C GLU A 184 -13.80 -8.95 20.46
N GLY A 185 -12.61 -8.60 19.96
CA GLY A 185 -12.39 -7.44 19.10
C GLY A 185 -13.32 -7.42 17.88
N PHE A 186 -13.54 -8.56 17.23
CA PHE A 186 -14.46 -8.69 16.08
C PHE A 186 -15.92 -8.44 16.44
N THR A 187 -16.41 -9.00 17.56
CA THR A 187 -17.79 -8.76 17.99
C THR A 187 -18.05 -7.29 18.28
N ARG A 188 -17.11 -6.63 18.97
CA ARG A 188 -17.17 -5.19 19.23
C ARG A 188 -17.06 -4.37 17.95
N HIS A 189 -16.12 -4.71 17.07
CA HIS A 189 -15.87 -4.01 15.82
C HIS A 189 -17.09 -4.03 14.88
N SER A 190 -17.77 -5.17 14.80
CA SER A 190 -19.00 -5.32 14.01
C SER A 190 -20.26 -4.77 14.68
N GLY A 191 -20.23 -4.47 15.99
CA GLY A 191 -21.40 -4.09 16.78
C GLY A 191 -22.38 -5.25 17.06
N GLY A 192 -22.01 -6.48 16.70
CA GLY A 192 -22.79 -7.70 16.93
C GLY A 192 -22.27 -8.48 18.13
N ASN A 193 -23.16 -9.10 18.91
CA ASN A 193 -22.70 -10.05 19.93
C ASN A 193 -22.18 -11.35 19.27
N LEU A 194 -21.51 -12.20 20.05
CA LEU A 194 -20.93 -13.44 19.52
C LEU A 194 -21.98 -14.36 18.87
N GLN A 195 -23.19 -14.45 19.43
CA GLN A 195 -24.27 -15.26 18.88
C GLN A 195 -24.80 -14.74 17.53
N TYR A 196 -24.74 -13.42 17.32
CA TYR A 196 -25.12 -12.78 16.08
C TYR A 196 -24.08 -13.04 14.97
N VAL A 197 -22.79 -13.02 15.33
CA VAL A 197 -21.69 -13.14 14.37
C VAL A 197 -21.47 -14.59 13.92
N LEU A 198 -21.46 -15.53 14.86
CA LEU A 198 -21.16 -16.93 14.56
C LEU A 198 -22.24 -17.56 13.67
N GLY A 199 -21.81 -18.40 12.73
CA GLY A 199 -22.69 -19.06 11.76
C GLY A 199 -23.08 -18.21 10.56
N ARG A 200 -22.70 -16.93 10.51
CA ARG A 200 -22.96 -16.02 9.37
C ARG A 200 -21.71 -15.76 8.55
N ASN A 201 -21.90 -15.41 7.29
CA ASN A 201 -20.83 -14.91 6.44
C ASN A 201 -20.52 -13.43 6.78
N CYS A 202 -19.25 -13.02 6.70
CA CYS A 202 -18.82 -11.64 7.01
C CYS A 202 -19.49 -10.54 6.17
N ARG A 203 -20.18 -10.88 5.06
CA ARG A 203 -20.84 -9.89 4.19
C ARG A 203 -21.96 -9.10 4.87
N PHE A 204 -22.43 -9.51 6.06
CA PHE A 204 -23.44 -8.73 6.81
C PHE A 204 -22.95 -7.32 7.18
N MET A 205 -21.63 -7.07 7.15
CA MET A 205 -21.05 -5.75 7.39
C MET A 205 -21.02 -4.86 6.14
N GLN A 206 -21.34 -5.39 4.96
CA GLN A 206 -21.39 -4.58 3.75
C GLN A 206 -22.62 -3.65 3.82
N GLY A 207 -22.67 -2.63 2.97
CA GLY A 207 -23.86 -1.80 2.79
C GLY A 207 -23.81 -1.00 1.49
N ARG A 208 -24.61 0.08 1.41
CA ARG A 208 -24.80 0.88 0.19
C ARG A 208 -23.51 1.47 -0.40
N GLY A 209 -22.57 1.87 0.45
CA GLY A 209 -21.28 2.45 0.08
C GLY A 209 -20.18 1.41 -0.17
N THR A 210 -20.47 0.12 -0.02
CA THR A 210 -19.49 -0.93 -0.30
C THR A 210 -19.29 -1.10 -1.81
N THR A 211 -18.07 -0.87 -2.28
CA THR A 211 -17.72 -0.99 -3.70
C THR A 211 -17.84 -2.43 -4.22
N VAL A 212 -18.63 -2.62 -5.28
CA VAL A 212 -18.85 -3.93 -5.92
C VAL A 212 -17.54 -4.54 -6.45
N ASP A 213 -16.66 -3.74 -7.05
CA ASP A 213 -15.36 -4.21 -7.54
C ASP A 213 -14.47 -4.75 -6.41
N SER A 214 -14.50 -4.14 -5.22
CA SER A 214 -13.78 -4.65 -4.04
C SER A 214 -14.31 -6.02 -3.62
N CYS A 215 -15.64 -6.19 -3.56
CA CYS A 215 -16.27 -7.48 -3.29
C CYS A 215 -15.88 -8.52 -4.35
N ARG A 216 -15.86 -8.14 -5.63
CA ARG A 216 -15.46 -9.01 -6.74
C ARG A 216 -14.02 -9.48 -6.60
N ARG A 217 -13.06 -8.56 -6.39
CA ARG A 217 -11.63 -8.89 -6.22
C ARG A 217 -11.40 -9.80 -5.03
N PHE A 218 -12.10 -9.55 -3.92
CA PHE A 218 -12.03 -10.37 -2.72
C PHE A 218 -12.59 -11.77 -2.97
N ALA A 219 -13.75 -11.89 -3.62
CA ALA A 219 -14.33 -13.18 -3.99
C ALA A 219 -13.40 -14.00 -4.91
N ILE A 220 -12.80 -13.37 -5.93
CA ILE A 220 -11.81 -14.00 -6.82
C ILE A 220 -10.62 -14.52 -5.99
N SER A 221 -10.11 -13.72 -5.05
CA SER A 221 -8.98 -14.15 -4.20
C SER A 221 -9.30 -15.38 -3.35
N CYS A 222 -10.54 -15.49 -2.85
CA CYS A 222 -11.00 -16.66 -2.12
C CYS A 222 -11.06 -17.90 -3.03
N GLN A 223 -11.54 -17.75 -4.27
CA GLN A 223 -11.59 -18.84 -5.26
C GLN A 223 -10.19 -19.31 -5.64
N GLU A 224 -9.26 -18.37 -5.82
CA GLU A 224 -7.84 -18.63 -6.14
C GLU A 224 -7.03 -19.14 -4.94
N ARG A 225 -7.62 -19.19 -3.73
CA ARG A 225 -6.96 -19.62 -2.48
C ARG A 225 -5.67 -18.84 -2.21
N ARG A 226 -5.70 -17.53 -2.44
CA ARG A 226 -4.55 -16.64 -2.20
C ARG A 226 -4.83 -15.66 -1.07
N ASP A 227 -3.74 -15.23 -0.43
CA ASP A 227 -3.79 -14.10 0.49
C ASP A 227 -4.25 -12.84 -0.28
N HIS A 228 -5.12 -12.06 0.33
CA HIS A 228 -5.58 -10.79 -0.23
C HIS A 228 -5.89 -9.79 0.87
N THR A 229 -5.62 -8.51 0.59
CA THR A 229 -6.02 -7.42 1.46
C THR A 229 -6.74 -6.39 0.61
N GLU A 230 -7.92 -5.99 1.06
CA GLU A 230 -8.80 -5.06 0.35
C GLU A 230 -9.41 -4.10 1.37
N LEU A 231 -9.77 -2.90 0.91
CA LEU A 231 -10.46 -1.93 1.73
C LEU A 231 -11.94 -1.89 1.35
N PHE A 232 -12.77 -1.73 2.36
CA PHE A 232 -14.22 -1.73 2.24
C PHE A 232 -14.80 -0.65 3.12
N VAL A 233 -15.78 0.09 2.59
CA VAL A 233 -16.76 0.75 3.47
C VAL A 233 -17.66 -0.35 4.02
N ASN A 234 -17.55 -0.60 5.33
CA ASN A 234 -18.41 -1.51 6.07
C ASN A 234 -19.29 -0.70 7.04
N TYR A 235 -20.30 -1.36 7.58
CA TYR A 235 -21.29 -0.81 8.48
C TYR A 235 -21.36 -1.67 9.72
N ARG A 236 -21.35 -1.01 10.87
CA ARG A 236 -21.64 -1.66 12.15
C ARG A 236 -23.12 -2.00 12.22
N ARG A 237 -23.50 -2.85 13.16
CA ARG A 237 -24.91 -3.24 13.38
C ARG A 237 -25.87 -2.05 13.56
N ASP A 238 -25.38 -0.95 14.12
CA ASP A 238 -26.13 0.31 14.30
C ASP A 238 -26.22 1.17 13.02
N GLY A 239 -25.66 0.71 11.90
CA GLY A 239 -25.62 1.43 10.64
C GLY A 239 -24.45 2.39 10.48
N THR A 240 -23.57 2.54 11.47
CA THR A 240 -22.43 3.48 11.38
C THR A 240 -21.41 3.01 10.34
N PRO A 241 -21.10 3.83 9.31
CA PRO A 241 -20.11 3.48 8.30
C PRO A 241 -18.67 3.61 8.86
N PHE A 242 -17.80 2.69 8.46
CA PHE A 242 -16.37 2.74 8.75
C PHE A 242 -15.56 2.14 7.61
N MET A 243 -14.33 2.62 7.42
CA MET A 243 -13.41 2.09 6.43
C MET A 243 -12.64 0.92 7.04
N SER A 244 -12.93 -0.29 6.59
CA SER A 244 -12.28 -1.52 7.06
C SER A 244 -11.21 -1.95 6.07
N MET A 245 -9.98 -2.11 6.54
CA MET A 245 -8.95 -2.85 5.82
C MET A 245 -9.04 -4.32 6.21
N VAL A 246 -9.50 -5.15 5.27
CA VAL A 246 -9.77 -6.57 5.49
C VAL A 246 -8.70 -7.42 4.81
N MET A 247 -8.01 -8.24 5.60
CA MET A 247 -7.12 -9.28 5.13
C MET A 247 -7.83 -10.64 5.18
N ASN A 248 -7.66 -11.43 4.12
CA ASN A 248 -8.01 -12.84 4.08
C ASN A 248 -6.78 -13.69 3.83
N ALA A 249 -6.60 -14.76 4.61
CA ALA A 249 -5.54 -15.74 4.44
C ALA A 249 -6.11 -17.17 4.41
N PRO A 250 -5.85 -17.97 3.36
CA PRO A 250 -6.29 -19.36 3.29
C PRO A 250 -5.44 -20.24 4.20
N LEU A 251 -6.10 -21.11 4.95
CA LEU A 251 -5.47 -22.09 5.83
C LEU A 251 -5.56 -23.48 5.21
N LEU A 252 -4.42 -23.95 4.73
CA LEU A 252 -4.27 -25.26 4.11
C LEU A 252 -3.82 -26.29 5.15
N ASP A 253 -4.31 -27.52 5.03
CA ASP A 253 -3.81 -28.65 5.83
C ASP A 253 -2.49 -29.23 5.27
N SER A 254 -2.03 -30.34 5.87
CA SER A 254 -0.82 -31.05 5.44
C SER A 254 -0.89 -31.60 4.02
N ASN A 255 -2.10 -31.80 3.49
CA ASN A 255 -2.33 -32.32 2.14
C ASN A 255 -2.47 -31.18 1.12
N GLY A 256 -2.38 -29.91 1.56
CA GLY A 256 -2.59 -28.73 0.73
C GLY A 256 -4.07 -28.42 0.49
N GLU A 257 -4.99 -29.07 1.20
CA GLU A 257 -6.42 -28.80 1.08
C GLU A 257 -6.81 -27.58 1.90
N LEU A 258 -7.63 -26.70 1.31
CA LEU A 258 -8.18 -25.55 2.01
C LEU A 258 -9.20 -25.99 3.06
N ARG A 259 -8.93 -25.66 4.33
CA ARG A 259 -9.80 -26.00 5.46
C ARG A 259 -10.60 -24.81 5.95
N TYR A 260 -9.95 -23.67 6.07
CA TYR A 260 -10.52 -22.47 6.68
C TYR A 260 -9.95 -21.22 6.02
N PHE A 261 -10.60 -20.08 6.26
CA PHE A 261 -10.02 -18.77 6.01
C PHE A 261 -9.85 -18.01 7.33
N LEU A 262 -8.69 -17.37 7.47
CA LEU A 262 -8.42 -16.42 8.54
C LEU A 262 -8.68 -15.01 8.03
N GLY A 263 -9.64 -14.33 8.67
CA GLY A 263 -9.91 -12.91 8.45
C GLY A 263 -9.25 -12.06 9.53
N ALA A 264 -8.61 -10.97 9.13
CA ALA A 264 -8.16 -9.91 10.03
C ALA A 264 -8.68 -8.57 9.53
N GLN A 265 -9.08 -7.68 10.43
CA GLN A 265 -9.67 -6.39 10.07
C GLN A 265 -9.05 -5.27 10.88
N VAL A 266 -8.98 -4.08 10.28
CA VAL A 266 -8.50 -2.88 10.95
C VAL A 266 -9.38 -1.72 10.53
N ASP A 267 -9.90 -0.96 11.49
CA ASP A 267 -10.57 0.30 11.22
C ASP A 267 -9.52 1.34 10.79
N VAL A 268 -9.59 1.79 9.54
CA VAL A 268 -8.71 2.83 8.98
C VAL A 268 -9.48 4.13 8.74
N SER A 269 -10.66 4.30 9.34
CA SER A 269 -11.43 5.54 9.29
C SER A 269 -10.65 6.75 9.82
N PRO A 270 -9.87 6.65 10.92
CA PRO A 270 -9.03 7.77 11.36
C PRO A 270 -8.00 8.18 10.30
N LEU A 271 -7.33 7.20 9.67
CA LEU A 271 -6.37 7.46 8.60
C LEU A 271 -7.02 8.14 7.39
N LEU A 272 -8.25 7.75 7.05
CA LEU A 272 -9.01 8.37 5.97
C LEU A 272 -9.41 9.81 6.31
N ARG A 273 -9.84 10.06 7.56
CA ARG A 273 -10.21 11.39 8.05
C ARG A 273 -9.05 12.38 7.96
N GLU A 274 -7.84 11.94 8.29
CA GLU A 274 -6.63 12.75 8.26
C GLU A 274 -5.91 12.74 6.91
N CYS A 275 -6.39 11.96 5.94
CA CYS A 275 -5.68 11.65 4.69
C CYS A 275 -4.25 11.13 4.92
N ALA A 276 -4.03 10.39 6.01
CA ALA A 276 -2.72 9.91 6.42
C ALA A 276 -2.07 9.03 5.34
N GLY A 277 -0.85 9.40 4.92
CA GLY A 277 -0.08 8.74 3.87
C GLY A 277 -0.70 8.77 2.46
N LEU A 278 -1.71 9.61 2.25
CA LEU A 278 -2.33 9.91 0.97
C LEU A 278 -2.38 11.43 0.76
N GLU A 279 -1.19 12.03 0.59
CA GLU A 279 -1.06 13.48 0.34
C GLU A 279 -1.84 13.92 -0.92
N SER A 280 -1.98 13.03 -1.91
CA SER A 280 -2.79 13.27 -3.10
C SER A 280 -4.27 13.45 -2.78
N LEU A 281 -4.83 12.67 -1.85
CA LEU A 281 -6.22 12.84 -1.44
C LEU A 281 -6.41 14.16 -0.70
N ARG A 282 -5.45 14.55 0.14
CA ARG A 282 -5.48 15.84 0.83
C ARG A 282 -5.50 17.00 -0.16
N ALA A 283 -4.58 17.01 -1.12
CA ALA A 283 -4.52 18.02 -2.17
C ALA A 283 -5.81 18.07 -3.02
N LEU A 284 -6.45 16.93 -3.28
CA LEU A 284 -7.73 16.88 -3.98
C LEU A 284 -8.85 17.57 -3.19
N ILE A 285 -8.93 17.32 -1.88
CA ILE A 285 -9.94 17.91 -1.01
C ILE A 285 -9.74 19.43 -0.91
N GLU A 286 -8.49 19.87 -0.76
CA GLU A 286 -8.13 21.29 -0.73
C GLU A 286 -8.56 22.01 -2.03
N ARG A 287 -8.31 21.40 -3.20
CA ARG A 287 -8.77 21.96 -4.50
C ARG A 287 -10.29 22.06 -4.62
N GLN A 288 -11.03 21.04 -4.20
CA GLN A 288 -12.49 21.09 -4.25
C GLN A 288 -13.08 22.12 -3.29
N ALA A 289 -12.42 22.39 -2.15
CA ALA A 289 -12.83 23.45 -1.24
C ALA A 289 -12.64 24.85 -1.87
N GLU A 290 -11.55 25.05 -2.62
CA GLU A 290 -11.28 26.29 -3.36
C GLU A 290 -12.28 26.53 -4.50
N ASP A 291 -12.60 25.48 -5.28
CA ASP A 291 -13.56 25.56 -6.39
C ASP A 291 -15.01 25.83 -5.90
N ASN A 292 -15.42 25.24 -4.76
CA ASN A 292 -16.75 25.48 -4.18
C ASN A 292 -16.90 26.88 -3.57
N GLY A 293 -15.80 27.58 -3.25
CA GLY A 293 -15.80 28.95 -2.73
C GLY A 293 -15.81 30.03 -3.83
N SER A 294 -15.60 29.64 -5.08
CA SER A 294 -15.41 30.56 -6.21
C SER A 294 -16.61 30.50 -7.15
N SER A 295 -17.63 31.31 -6.88
CA SER A 295 -18.72 31.55 -7.84
C SER A 295 -18.14 32.19 -9.11
N ASP A 296 -18.19 31.43 -10.19
CA ASP A 296 -18.25 31.82 -11.59
C ASP A 296 -17.64 33.19 -11.93
N ASN A 297 -16.38 33.18 -12.34
CA ASN A 297 -15.94 34.02 -13.44
C ASN A 297 -15.45 33.09 -14.54
N GLY A 298 -16.40 32.63 -15.37
CA GLY A 298 -16.13 32.08 -16.68
C GLY A 298 -15.39 33.09 -17.56
N ASP A 299 -14.09 33.25 -17.35
CA ASP A 299 -13.23 33.85 -18.35
C ASP A 299 -12.90 32.74 -19.35
N GLY A 300 -13.62 32.77 -20.47
CA GLY A 300 -13.35 31.98 -21.67
C GLY A 300 -12.01 32.39 -22.26
N GLN A 301 -10.93 32.14 -21.54
CA GLN A 301 -9.59 32.44 -22.00
C GLN A 301 -9.24 31.39 -23.05
N LYS A 302 -9.41 31.77 -24.33
CA LYS A 302 -8.87 31.05 -25.50
C LYS A 302 -7.50 30.50 -25.10
N SER A 303 -7.41 29.17 -24.90
CA SER A 303 -6.19 28.57 -24.33
C SER A 303 -5.03 28.91 -25.25
N ALA A 304 -4.16 29.83 -24.82
CA ALA A 304 -3.08 30.31 -25.67
C ALA A 304 -2.18 29.11 -26.04
N PRO A 305 -1.65 28.99 -27.27
CA PRO A 305 -0.77 27.88 -27.65
C PRO A 305 0.41 27.67 -26.69
N ARG A 306 0.84 28.74 -26.00
CA ARG A 306 1.84 28.71 -24.93
C ARG A 306 1.47 27.78 -23.77
N THR A 307 0.19 27.69 -23.42
CA THR A 307 -0.29 26.77 -22.38
C THR A 307 -0.29 25.32 -22.87
N LYS A 308 -0.68 25.09 -24.13
CA LYS A 308 -0.71 23.76 -24.75
C LYS A 308 0.69 23.19 -24.98
N ILE A 309 1.65 24.01 -25.43
CA ILE A 309 3.06 23.57 -25.56
C ILE A 309 3.70 23.32 -24.20
N LYS A 310 3.36 24.09 -23.15
CA LYS A 310 3.82 23.84 -21.79
C LYS A 310 3.33 22.47 -21.30
N ALA A 311 2.03 22.20 -21.44
CA ALA A 311 1.43 20.92 -21.04
C ALA A 311 2.03 19.73 -21.82
N LEU A 312 2.35 19.91 -23.10
CA LEU A 312 3.07 18.89 -23.88
C LEU A 312 4.51 18.70 -23.37
N GLY A 313 5.21 19.81 -23.10
CA GLY A 313 6.58 19.82 -22.62
C GLY A 313 6.77 19.10 -21.28
N GLU A 314 5.78 19.23 -20.38
CA GLU A 314 5.76 18.54 -19.08
C GLU A 314 5.65 17.01 -19.21
N MET A 315 5.19 16.49 -20.36
CA MET A 315 5.04 15.05 -20.62
C MET A 315 6.22 14.43 -21.39
N LEU A 316 7.26 15.20 -21.68
CA LEU A 316 8.43 14.70 -22.42
C LEU A 316 9.32 13.85 -21.52
N THR A 317 9.86 12.77 -22.09
CA THR A 317 10.82 11.91 -21.41
C THR A 317 12.17 12.60 -21.33
N ARG A 318 13.06 12.10 -20.46
CA ARG A 318 14.44 12.61 -20.36
C ARG A 318 15.16 12.55 -21.72
N GLU A 319 15.00 11.45 -22.44
CA GLU A 319 15.61 11.24 -23.77
C GLU A 319 15.14 12.29 -24.78
N GLU A 320 13.84 12.61 -24.81
CA GLU A 320 13.31 13.61 -25.72
C GLU A 320 13.70 15.03 -25.33
N LEU A 321 13.79 15.32 -24.03
CA LEU A 321 14.29 16.60 -23.54
C LEU A 321 15.77 16.79 -23.90
N GLU A 322 16.58 15.73 -23.90
CA GLU A 322 17.97 15.78 -24.38
C GLU A 322 18.02 16.11 -25.88
N ILE A 323 17.19 15.47 -26.70
CA ILE A 323 17.08 15.78 -28.14
C ILE A 323 16.68 17.25 -28.36
N ILE A 324 15.70 17.75 -27.60
CA ILE A 324 15.25 19.15 -27.68
C ILE A 324 16.32 20.11 -27.17
N ARG A 325 17.11 19.74 -26.16
CA ARG A 325 18.22 20.57 -25.68
C ARG A 325 19.31 20.70 -26.74
N GLU A 326 19.58 19.63 -27.48
CA GLU A 326 20.62 19.61 -28.53
C GLU A 326 20.18 20.29 -29.83
N HIS A 327 18.92 20.12 -30.24
CA HIS A 327 18.43 20.56 -31.56
C HIS A 327 17.32 21.62 -31.50
N GLY A 328 16.85 21.97 -30.31
CA GLY A 328 15.75 22.91 -30.11
C GLY A 328 16.11 24.31 -30.57
N GLY A 329 15.30 24.86 -31.46
CA GLY A 329 15.48 26.24 -31.94
C GLY A 329 16.55 26.41 -33.02
N THR A 330 17.22 25.36 -33.52
CA THR A 330 18.22 25.47 -34.59
C THR A 330 17.70 26.19 -35.84
N LEU A 331 16.43 25.98 -36.20
CA LEU A 331 15.78 26.68 -37.32
C LEU A 331 15.44 28.16 -37.03
N GLN A 332 15.32 28.54 -35.77
CA GLN A 332 15.08 29.91 -35.32
C GLN A 332 16.39 30.64 -34.95
N ALA A 333 17.48 29.91 -34.69
CA ALA A 333 18.77 30.46 -34.29
C ALA A 333 19.40 31.38 -35.36
N GLY A 334 19.07 31.17 -36.64
CA GLY A 334 19.45 32.06 -37.74
C GLY A 334 18.53 33.28 -37.92
N ARG A 335 17.39 33.33 -37.22
CA ARG A 335 16.49 34.49 -37.19
C ARG A 335 16.84 35.33 -35.98
N VAL A 336 17.81 36.23 -36.15
CA VAL A 336 18.01 37.35 -35.24
C VAL A 336 16.69 38.13 -35.17
N PHE A 337 15.93 37.94 -34.09
CA PHE A 337 15.00 38.95 -33.65
C PHE A 337 15.86 40.11 -33.17
N ASP A 338 15.87 41.21 -33.93
CA ASP A 338 16.43 42.48 -33.53
C ASP A 338 15.50 43.10 -32.46
N SER A 339 15.46 42.47 -31.29
CA SER A 339 14.92 43.07 -30.07
C SER A 339 16.13 43.41 -29.22
N ARG A 340 16.57 44.67 -29.36
CA ARG A 340 17.53 45.33 -28.46
C ARG A 340 17.26 44.93 -27.01
N GLY A 341 18.19 44.19 -26.41
CA GLY A 341 18.32 44.10 -24.96
C GLY A 341 18.14 42.72 -24.32
N ALA A 342 18.90 41.70 -24.72
CA ALA A 342 19.30 40.64 -23.80
C ALA A 342 20.61 39.99 -24.32
N LYS A 343 21.72 40.33 -23.67
CA LYS A 343 23.05 39.82 -24.02
C LYS A 343 23.09 38.30 -23.79
N ALA A 344 23.33 37.55 -24.85
CA ALA A 344 23.85 36.19 -24.79
C ALA A 344 25.33 36.25 -24.37
N GLY A 345 25.64 35.72 -23.19
CA GLY A 345 27.02 35.41 -22.78
C GLY A 345 27.24 33.91 -22.92
N MET A 346 27.98 33.50 -23.95
CA MET A 346 28.54 32.16 -24.07
C MET A 346 29.74 32.00 -23.14
N CYS A 347 29.82 30.82 -22.51
CA CYS A 347 31.00 30.13 -21.98
C CYS A 347 31.91 30.92 -21.01
N GLY A 348 31.76 30.62 -19.71
CA GLY A 348 32.81 30.80 -18.72
C GLY A 348 32.98 29.52 -17.93
N ASN A 349 34.11 28.84 -18.12
CA ASN A 349 34.68 27.94 -17.11
C ASN A 349 34.59 28.62 -15.74
N ARG A 350 34.01 27.97 -14.73
CA ARG A 350 34.23 28.35 -13.34
C ARG A 350 34.79 27.19 -12.53
N VAL A 351 36.07 27.40 -12.26
CA VAL A 351 36.95 26.76 -11.29
C VAL A 351 36.38 26.92 -9.88
N LEU A 352 36.44 25.84 -9.09
CA LEU A 352 36.25 25.85 -7.64
C LEU A 352 37.33 26.70 -6.98
N ILE A 353 36.93 27.68 -6.18
CA ILE A 353 37.77 28.27 -5.14
C ILE A 353 37.01 28.10 -3.84
N ALA A 354 37.55 27.25 -2.97
CA ALA A 354 37.16 27.16 -1.58
C ALA A 354 37.70 28.39 -0.85
N ASP A 355 36.92 28.97 0.05
CA ASP A 355 37.48 29.79 1.11
C ASP A 355 36.69 29.54 2.41
N GLU A 356 37.45 29.21 3.45
CA GLU A 356 37.01 29.04 4.83
C GLU A 356 36.93 30.42 5.47
N SER A 357 35.76 30.82 5.98
CA SER A 357 35.62 31.59 7.23
C SER A 357 34.16 31.92 7.55
N ASP A 358 33.66 31.22 8.56
CA ASP A 358 33.04 31.76 9.79
C ASP A 358 31.91 32.81 9.69
N SER A 359 30.68 32.42 10.07
CA SER A 359 30.01 33.02 11.23
C SER A 359 28.69 32.32 11.58
N THR A 360 28.45 32.33 12.88
CA THR A 360 27.50 31.63 13.76
C THR A 360 26.08 32.20 13.79
N GLU A 361 25.16 31.38 14.35
CA GLU A 361 23.93 31.76 15.08
C GLU A 361 22.76 32.31 14.20
N ASP A 362 21.47 32.02 14.40
CA ASP A 362 20.67 31.52 15.52
C ASP A 362 19.29 31.12 14.94
N ASP A 363 18.79 29.91 15.20
CA ASP A 363 17.44 29.49 14.75
C ASP A 363 16.52 29.42 15.98
N GLY A 364 15.98 30.59 16.33
CA GLY A 364 15.04 30.81 17.41
C GLY A 364 13.62 30.39 17.03
N SER A 365 13.11 29.45 17.80
CA SER A 365 11.74 28.92 17.83
C SER A 365 10.61 29.93 17.58
N ALA A 366 9.65 29.52 16.74
CA ALA A 366 8.25 29.90 16.89
C ALA A 366 7.36 28.65 16.79
N SER A 367 7.02 28.08 17.94
CA SER A 367 5.85 27.21 18.08
C SER A 367 4.61 28.08 18.10
N SER A 368 3.52 27.69 17.42
CA SER A 368 2.28 27.37 18.13
C SER A 368 1.20 26.79 17.20
N VAL A 369 0.48 25.82 17.78
CA VAL A 369 -0.85 25.30 17.44
C VAL A 369 -0.99 24.58 16.09
N HIS A 370 -0.87 23.25 16.11
CA HIS A 370 -1.77 22.25 15.51
C HIS A 370 -1.21 20.86 15.84
N GLY A 371 -1.36 20.47 17.11
CA GLY A 371 -0.95 19.16 17.61
C GLY A 371 -2.03 18.12 17.31
N THR A 372 -1.75 17.22 16.37
CA THR A 372 -2.29 15.84 16.21
C THR A 372 -1.76 15.23 14.90
N ALA A 373 -1.65 16.02 13.82
CA ALA A 373 -1.29 15.52 12.49
C ALA A 373 0.20 15.11 12.31
N ALA A 374 1.11 15.69 13.10
CA ALA A 374 2.55 15.47 12.92
C ALA A 374 3.03 14.08 13.40
N SER A 375 2.31 13.43 14.32
CA SER A 375 2.72 12.14 14.89
C SER A 375 2.41 10.96 13.97
N ILE A 376 1.40 11.05 13.09
CA ILE A 376 1.01 9.99 12.15
C ILE A 376 1.74 10.12 10.80
N ALA A 377 1.98 11.35 10.31
CA ALA A 377 2.69 11.58 9.05
C ALA A 377 4.16 11.09 9.08
N GLY A 378 4.82 11.15 10.24
CA GLY A 378 6.18 10.63 10.44
C GLY A 378 6.31 9.09 10.43
N ILE A 379 5.19 8.36 10.36
CA ILE A 379 5.13 6.89 10.44
C ILE A 379 5.29 6.23 9.05
N ALA A 380 5.13 6.97 7.95
CA ALA A 380 5.08 6.43 6.59
C ALA A 380 6.43 5.94 5.99
N SER A 381 7.54 6.05 6.75
CA SER A 381 8.91 5.85 6.26
C SER A 381 9.59 4.60 6.83
N THR A 382 9.01 3.42 6.64
CA THR A 382 9.75 2.14 6.79
C THR A 382 9.50 1.25 5.57
N GLU A 383 10.58 0.93 4.86
CA GLU A 383 10.57 0.11 3.64
C GLU A 383 10.90 -1.35 3.98
N GLY A 384 9.89 -2.21 3.92
CA GLY A 384 10.06 -3.67 3.94
C GLY A 384 10.06 -4.22 2.52
N ALA A 385 11.21 -4.73 2.07
CA ALA A 385 11.33 -5.51 0.84
C ALA A 385 10.52 -6.81 0.95
N ASN A 386 9.58 -7.01 0.02
CA ASN A 386 9.21 -8.26 -0.67
C ASN A 386 7.84 -8.03 -1.31
N GLY A 387 7.72 -8.29 -2.62
CA GLY A 387 6.56 -7.98 -3.47
C GLY A 387 5.22 -8.65 -3.15
N ASN A 388 5.03 -9.18 -1.94
CA ASN A 388 3.70 -9.51 -1.42
C ASN A 388 3.22 -8.37 -0.53
N LEU A 389 1.95 -8.00 -0.62
CA LEU A 389 1.25 -7.08 0.29
C LEU A 389 1.06 -7.71 1.69
N ALA A 390 2.08 -8.40 2.19
CA ALA A 390 2.09 -9.04 3.50
C ALA A 390 2.38 -7.97 4.55
N GLY A 391 1.30 -7.36 5.07
CA GLY A 391 1.34 -6.43 6.19
C GLY A 391 1.71 -7.09 7.52
N VAL A 392 1.29 -6.50 8.65
CA VAL A 392 1.50 -6.99 10.04
C VAL A 392 1.36 -8.50 10.17
N TYR A 393 0.35 -9.07 9.51
CA TYR A 393 -0.03 -10.46 9.63
C TYR A 393 0.79 -11.37 8.70
N LYS A 394 2.04 -11.00 8.37
CA LYS A 394 2.97 -11.84 7.63
C LYS A 394 3.44 -13.06 8.42
N HIS A 395 3.53 -12.90 9.74
CA HIS A 395 4.05 -13.89 10.67
C HIS A 395 3.00 -14.20 11.73
N TYR A 396 2.19 -15.22 11.49
CA TYR A 396 1.23 -15.70 12.48
C TYR A 396 1.26 -17.23 12.61
N VAL A 397 0.77 -17.70 13.76
CA VAL A 397 0.48 -19.10 14.04
C VAL A 397 -0.87 -19.23 14.73
N LEU A 398 -1.61 -20.29 14.40
CA LEU A 398 -2.85 -20.67 15.06
C LEU A 398 -2.60 -21.86 15.98
N VAL A 399 -2.97 -21.73 17.24
CA VAL A 399 -2.63 -22.69 18.30
C VAL A 399 -3.90 -23.21 18.97
N ARG A 400 -3.92 -24.50 19.31
CA ARG A 400 -5.01 -25.09 20.11
C ARG A 400 -5.07 -24.50 21.52
N PRO A 401 -6.24 -24.52 22.17
CA PRO A 401 -6.34 -24.17 23.58
C PRO A 401 -5.54 -25.14 24.47
N ALA A 402 -5.28 -24.70 25.70
CA ALA A 402 -4.68 -25.52 26.73
C ALA A 402 -5.53 -26.79 26.98
N PRO A 403 -4.92 -27.94 27.33
CA PRO A 403 -3.51 -28.11 27.71
C PRO A 403 -2.56 -28.39 26.54
N SER A 404 -3.07 -28.66 25.33
CA SER A 404 -2.21 -29.14 24.23
C SER A 404 -1.29 -28.06 23.65
N LEU A 405 -1.78 -26.82 23.54
CA LEU A 405 -1.08 -25.67 22.95
C LEU A 405 -0.30 -26.00 21.66
N ARG A 406 -0.83 -26.90 20.82
CA ARG A 406 -0.17 -27.31 19.57
C ARG A 406 -0.46 -26.36 18.43
N ILE A 407 0.56 -26.07 17.63
CA ILE A 407 0.45 -25.26 16.42
C ILE A 407 -0.30 -26.06 15.33
N LEU A 408 -1.44 -25.56 14.87
CA LEU A 408 -2.23 -26.19 13.81
C LEU A 408 -1.93 -25.61 12.43
N PHE A 409 -1.82 -24.29 12.38
CA PHE A 409 -1.53 -23.56 11.15
C PHE A 409 -0.43 -22.55 11.42
N ALA A 410 0.40 -22.33 10.40
CA ALA A 410 1.42 -21.30 10.41
C ALA A 410 1.39 -20.56 9.07
N SER A 411 1.63 -19.25 9.12
CA SER A 411 1.82 -18.44 7.92
C SER A 411 2.88 -19.04 6.99
N PRO A 412 2.79 -18.83 5.66
CA PRO A 412 3.76 -19.38 4.70
C PRO A 412 5.23 -19.09 5.05
N THR A 413 5.49 -17.92 5.63
CA THR A 413 6.83 -17.48 6.02
C THR A 413 7.36 -18.15 7.29
N MET A 414 6.49 -18.80 8.07
CA MET A 414 6.82 -19.44 9.34
C MET A 414 6.79 -20.98 9.28
N ARG A 415 6.30 -21.59 8.19
CA ARG A 415 6.21 -23.06 8.10
C ARG A 415 7.55 -23.79 8.35
N SER A 416 8.69 -23.17 8.03
CA SER A 416 10.02 -23.73 8.31
C SER A 416 10.46 -23.55 9.77
N ALA A 417 10.06 -22.46 10.43
CA ALA A 417 10.48 -22.10 11.79
C ALA A 417 9.46 -22.49 12.87
N ALA A 418 8.28 -22.96 12.48
CA ALA A 418 7.17 -23.36 13.33
C ALA A 418 6.55 -24.66 12.79
N PRO A 419 7.21 -25.81 13.00
CA PRO A 419 6.71 -27.10 12.50
C PRO A 419 5.32 -27.37 13.09
N LEU A 420 4.38 -27.75 12.22
CA LEU A 420 3.01 -28.05 12.62
C LEU A 420 2.96 -29.20 13.65
N GLN A 421 1.93 -29.22 14.48
CA GLN A 421 1.71 -30.15 15.60
C GLN A 421 2.72 -30.04 16.76
N THR A 422 3.68 -29.13 16.68
CA THR A 422 4.62 -28.86 17.78
C THR A 422 3.94 -28.07 18.90
N PRO A 423 4.19 -28.39 20.19
CA PRO A 423 3.76 -27.55 21.30
C PRO A 423 4.39 -26.15 21.22
N LEU A 424 3.57 -25.11 21.33
CA LEU A 424 4.01 -23.72 21.28
C LEU A 424 5.15 -23.45 22.27
N LEU A 425 5.04 -23.97 23.50
CA LEU A 425 6.03 -23.76 24.55
C LEU A 425 7.41 -24.35 24.24
N HIS A 426 7.51 -25.31 23.31
CA HIS A 426 8.80 -25.86 22.86
C HIS A 426 9.47 -24.99 21.80
N THR A 427 8.71 -24.13 21.13
CA THR A 427 9.24 -23.14 20.18
C THR A 427 9.74 -21.86 20.87
N ILE A 428 9.38 -21.71 22.14
CA ILE A 428 9.67 -20.52 22.94
C ILE A 428 10.86 -20.81 23.86
N GLY A 429 11.96 -20.11 23.63
CA GLY A 429 13.13 -20.13 24.50
C GLY A 429 12.98 -19.20 25.70
N GLY A 430 13.65 -19.53 26.80
CA GLY A 430 13.63 -18.75 28.03
C GLY A 430 13.50 -19.60 29.29
N SER A 431 13.55 -18.94 30.45
CA SER A 431 13.40 -19.59 31.76
C SER A 431 12.06 -20.31 31.87
N LYS A 432 12.05 -21.47 32.54
CA LYS A 432 10.85 -22.30 32.77
C LYS A 432 9.68 -21.48 33.35
N GLN A 433 9.94 -20.61 34.31
CA GLN A 433 8.94 -19.74 34.94
C GLN A 433 8.23 -18.81 33.94
N LYS A 434 8.93 -18.28 32.93
CA LYS A 434 8.30 -17.43 31.89
C LYS A 434 7.36 -18.26 31.01
N ARG A 435 7.73 -19.50 30.71
CA ARG A 435 6.89 -20.42 29.93
C ARG A 435 5.66 -20.86 30.72
N GLU A 436 5.83 -21.17 32.00
CA GLU A 436 4.73 -21.50 32.92
C GLU A 436 3.76 -20.33 33.11
N ASN A 437 4.25 -19.10 33.25
CA ASN A 437 3.40 -17.90 33.34
C ASN A 437 2.63 -17.64 32.04
N LEU A 438 3.28 -17.81 30.88
CA LEU A 438 2.63 -17.68 29.58
C LEU A 438 1.54 -18.76 29.41
N GLU A 439 1.84 -20.01 29.79
CA GLU A 439 0.87 -21.10 29.76
C GLU A 439 -0.33 -20.83 30.67
N ALA A 440 -0.09 -20.33 31.89
CA ALA A 440 -1.15 -19.97 32.82
C ALA A 440 -2.08 -18.89 32.26
N SER A 441 -1.49 -17.87 31.62
CA SER A 441 -2.26 -16.78 31.00
C SER A 441 -3.08 -17.26 29.80
N LEU A 442 -2.48 -18.11 28.93
CA LEU A 442 -3.19 -18.74 27.81
C LEU A 442 -4.26 -19.74 28.29
N ARG A 443 -4.15 -20.30 29.49
CA ARG A 443 -5.18 -21.15 30.10
C ARG A 443 -6.32 -20.30 30.66
N ALA A 444 -6.02 -19.13 31.23
CA ALA A 444 -7.02 -18.19 31.73
C ALA A 444 -7.89 -17.60 30.62
N GLY A 445 -7.35 -17.48 29.39
CA GLY A 445 -8.05 -16.89 28.26
C GLY A 445 -7.76 -15.41 28.05
N ASP A 446 -6.78 -14.87 28.77
CA ASP A 446 -6.42 -13.45 28.69
C ASP A 446 -5.64 -13.15 27.40
N VAL A 447 -5.80 -11.94 26.86
CA VAL A 447 -4.95 -11.45 25.78
C VAL A 447 -3.53 -11.25 26.33
N VAL A 448 -2.53 -11.87 25.70
CA VAL A 448 -1.15 -11.82 26.19
C VAL A 448 -0.22 -11.25 25.14
N THR A 449 0.54 -10.23 25.54
CA THR A 449 1.69 -9.75 24.76
C THR A 449 2.96 -10.08 25.51
N ALA A 450 3.89 -10.80 24.87
CA ALA A 450 5.13 -11.22 25.50
C ALA A 450 6.32 -11.06 24.56
N ARG A 451 7.46 -10.65 25.08
CA ARG A 451 8.74 -10.69 24.38
C ARG A 451 9.42 -12.03 24.66
N VAL A 452 9.62 -12.84 23.61
CA VAL A 452 10.27 -14.16 23.76
C VAL A 452 11.40 -14.35 22.76
N ARG A 453 12.21 -15.38 23.01
CA ARG A 453 13.17 -15.89 22.04
C ARG A 453 12.51 -17.01 21.25
N TRP A 454 12.23 -16.79 19.97
CA TRP A 454 11.71 -17.83 19.09
C TRP A 454 12.85 -18.73 18.62
N LEU A 455 12.82 -20.00 19.00
CA LEU A 455 13.89 -20.96 18.70
C LEU A 455 13.84 -21.38 17.23
N ASN A 456 15.02 -21.63 16.65
CA ASN A 456 15.11 -22.17 15.28
C ASN A 456 14.68 -23.63 15.24
N THR A 457 15.02 -24.39 16.28
CA THR A 457 14.66 -25.80 16.47
C THR A 457 13.89 -25.93 17.78
N PRO A 458 12.64 -26.43 17.75
CA PRO A 458 11.85 -26.60 18.96
C PRO A 458 12.51 -27.61 19.92
N ASN A 459 12.51 -27.31 21.21
CA ASN A 459 12.96 -28.24 22.24
C ASN A 459 12.19 -28.08 23.56
N GLU A 460 12.20 -29.12 24.38
CA GLU A 460 11.43 -29.11 25.64
C GLU A 460 12.06 -28.19 26.70
N ASN A 461 13.39 -28.06 26.64
CA ASN A 461 14.18 -27.31 27.62
C ASN A 461 14.15 -25.79 27.38
N GLY A 462 13.79 -25.34 26.17
CA GLY A 462 13.80 -23.92 25.80
C GLY A 462 15.21 -23.36 25.51
N GLU A 463 16.16 -24.24 25.19
CA GLU A 463 17.57 -23.90 24.94
C GLU A 463 17.89 -23.81 23.44
N GLY A 464 18.99 -23.14 23.08
CA GLY A 464 19.46 -23.08 21.69
C GLY A 464 19.25 -21.74 20.99
N PRO A 465 19.74 -21.63 19.75
CA PRO A 465 19.76 -20.38 19.00
C PRO A 465 18.35 -20.00 18.56
N GLY A 466 18.03 -18.72 18.69
CA GLY A 466 16.73 -18.18 18.31
C GLY A 466 16.75 -16.67 18.20
N ALA A 467 15.75 -16.12 17.50
CA ALA A 467 15.59 -14.69 17.31
C ALA A 467 14.60 -14.12 18.33
N THR A 468 14.87 -12.92 18.84
CA THR A 468 13.92 -12.23 19.71
C THR A 468 12.71 -11.77 18.90
N ARG A 469 11.51 -12.08 19.38
CA ARG A 469 10.23 -11.69 18.77
C ARG A 469 9.23 -11.31 19.85
N TRP A 470 8.36 -10.37 19.53
CA TRP A 470 7.16 -10.11 20.30
C TRP A 470 6.04 -11.01 19.80
N LEU A 471 5.30 -11.62 20.72
CA LEU A 471 4.09 -12.36 20.43
C LEU A 471 2.92 -11.58 21.00
N HIS A 472 1.88 -11.48 20.21
CA HIS A 472 0.58 -11.00 20.65
C HIS A 472 -0.43 -12.13 20.43
N CYS A 473 -0.99 -12.63 21.53
CA CYS A 473 -1.89 -13.77 21.56
C CYS A 473 -3.33 -13.29 21.76
N THR A 474 -4.17 -13.46 20.75
CA THR A 474 -5.59 -13.11 20.77
C THR A 474 -6.44 -14.38 20.76
N PRO A 475 -7.37 -14.57 21.72
CA PRO A 475 -8.25 -15.72 21.73
C PRO A 475 -9.35 -15.59 20.68
N LEU A 476 -9.61 -16.67 19.95
CA LEU A 476 -10.77 -16.82 19.08
C LEU A 476 -11.82 -17.66 19.80
N ILE A 477 -12.95 -17.04 20.08
CA ILE A 477 -14.00 -17.59 20.93
C ILE A 477 -15.00 -18.36 20.07
N HIS A 478 -15.42 -19.50 20.60
CA HIS A 478 -16.41 -20.39 20.03
C HIS A 478 -17.81 -20.13 20.60
N TYR A 479 -18.87 -20.73 20.04
CA TYR A 479 -20.25 -20.45 20.46
C TYR A 479 -20.53 -20.71 21.94
N ASN A 480 -19.77 -21.60 22.57
CA ASN A 480 -19.87 -21.95 23.98
C ASN A 480 -19.13 -20.97 24.91
N GLY A 481 -18.56 -19.88 24.38
CA GLY A 481 -17.80 -18.89 25.14
C GLY A 481 -16.37 -19.33 25.50
N GLN A 482 -15.96 -20.54 25.14
CA GLN A 482 -14.60 -21.02 25.38
C GLN A 482 -13.66 -20.63 24.24
N VAL A 483 -12.36 -20.58 24.55
CA VAL A 483 -11.32 -20.37 23.54
C VAL A 483 -11.26 -21.59 22.61
N GLY A 484 -11.63 -21.39 21.36
CA GLY A 484 -11.55 -22.43 20.33
C GLY A 484 -10.14 -22.53 19.74
N LEU A 485 -9.50 -21.39 19.49
CA LEU A 485 -8.13 -21.28 19.00
C LEU A 485 -7.47 -20.00 19.49
N TRP A 486 -6.14 -19.99 19.52
CA TRP A 486 -5.33 -18.80 19.72
C TRP A 486 -4.77 -18.31 18.39
N MET A 487 -5.01 -17.04 18.08
CA MET A 487 -4.33 -16.31 17.02
C MET A 487 -3.11 -15.62 17.60
N ILE A 488 -1.93 -16.02 17.15
CA ILE A 488 -0.67 -15.45 17.64
C ILE A 488 0.04 -14.74 16.50
N VAL A 489 0.19 -13.43 16.63
CA VAL A 489 0.95 -12.58 15.70
C VAL A 489 2.36 -12.40 16.23
N LEU A 490 3.36 -12.59 15.38
CA LEU A 490 4.77 -12.45 15.73
C LEU A 490 5.38 -11.23 15.05
N VAL A 491 5.88 -10.32 15.87
CA VAL A 491 6.52 -9.08 15.41
C VAL A 491 8.00 -9.13 15.73
N LYS A 492 8.84 -8.77 14.75
CA LYS A 492 10.28 -8.59 15.01
C LYS A 492 10.45 -7.23 15.70
N PRO A 493 11.28 -7.11 16.75
CA PRO A 493 11.61 -5.79 17.27
C PRO A 493 12.26 -4.98 16.14
N ASP A 494 11.85 -3.72 15.99
CA ASP A 494 12.62 -2.76 15.21
C ASP A 494 14.02 -2.73 15.84
N VAL A 495 15.04 -2.98 15.02
CA VAL A 495 16.41 -2.89 15.48
C VAL A 495 16.65 -1.41 15.75
N ASP A 496 16.67 -1.00 17.02
CA ASP A 496 17.16 0.31 17.43
C ASP A 496 18.45 0.60 16.66
N GLY A 497 18.57 1.81 16.09
CA GLY A 497 19.66 2.25 15.22
C GLY A 497 21.06 2.01 15.81
N GLY A 498 21.57 0.79 15.64
CA GLY A 498 22.83 0.34 16.19
C GLY A 498 23.59 -0.44 15.12
N SER A 499 24.53 0.26 14.49
CA SER A 499 25.67 -0.26 13.75
C SER A 499 25.41 -1.51 12.89
N THR A 500 25.31 -1.29 11.58
CA THR A 500 25.70 -2.29 10.58
C THR A 500 27.12 -2.78 10.87
N ARG A 501 27.26 -3.80 11.71
CA ARG A 501 28.36 -4.75 11.58
C ARG A 501 28.07 -5.55 10.32
N VAL A 502 28.56 -5.00 9.21
CA VAL A 502 28.80 -5.77 8.00
C VAL A 502 29.77 -6.89 8.41
N ASP A 503 29.29 -8.13 8.38
CA ASP A 503 30.17 -9.30 8.44
C ASP A 503 31.04 -9.32 7.18
N HIS A 504 32.15 -8.58 7.20
CA HIS A 504 33.26 -8.77 6.28
C HIS A 504 34.05 -10.00 6.71
N SER A 505 33.53 -11.19 6.42
CA SER A 505 34.30 -12.44 6.60
C SER A 505 34.14 -13.41 5.45
N VAL A 506 33.94 -12.93 4.22
CA VAL A 506 34.29 -13.69 3.01
C VAL A 506 34.75 -12.70 1.96
N LEU A 507 36.04 -12.36 1.96
CA LEU A 507 36.83 -11.89 0.79
C LEU A 507 38.28 -11.63 1.28
N SER A 508 39.00 -12.70 1.59
CA SER A 508 40.46 -12.65 1.69
C SER A 508 41.04 -14.00 1.30
N ARG A 509 41.27 -14.19 -0.01
CA ARG A 509 42.35 -15.03 -0.53
C ARG A 509 42.79 -14.50 -1.88
N SER A 510 43.64 -13.47 -1.77
CA SER A 510 44.89 -13.30 -2.53
C SER A 510 44.93 -13.85 -3.95
N ALA A 511 44.83 -12.94 -4.92
CA ALA A 511 45.53 -13.08 -6.19
C ALA A 511 47.03 -12.84 -5.94
N SER A 512 47.84 -13.86 -6.20
CA SER A 512 49.28 -13.71 -6.40
C SER A 512 49.62 -14.30 -7.77
N VAL A 513 50.10 -13.40 -8.63
CA VAL A 513 50.65 -13.61 -9.96
C VAL A 513 51.80 -14.64 -9.93
N GLY A 514 51.85 -15.54 -10.91
CA GLY A 514 52.98 -16.47 -11.07
C GLY A 514 52.83 -17.40 -12.27
N THR A 515 53.16 -16.87 -13.46
CA THR A 515 53.88 -17.53 -14.57
C THR A 515 53.63 -19.02 -14.89
N CYS A 516 53.05 -19.25 -16.07
CA CYS A 516 53.16 -20.49 -16.84
C CYS A 516 54.63 -20.83 -17.15
N GLU A 517 55.07 -22.04 -16.80
CA GLU A 517 56.12 -22.76 -17.54
C GLU A 517 56.00 -24.28 -17.35
N LYS A 518 55.73 -24.96 -18.48
CA LYS A 518 56.27 -26.25 -19.00
C LYS A 518 56.62 -27.41 -18.04
N ASN A 519 55.97 -28.56 -18.29
CA ASN A 519 56.52 -29.83 -18.85
C ASN A 519 56.09 -31.14 -18.14
N GLY A 520 55.60 -32.08 -18.97
CA GLY A 520 55.74 -33.55 -18.90
C GLY A 520 54.99 -34.29 -17.77
N ALA A 521 54.58 -35.55 -17.89
CA ALA A 521 54.44 -36.54 -18.95
C ALA A 521 53.75 -37.78 -18.30
N GLU A 522 53.35 -38.74 -19.13
CA GLU A 522 52.86 -40.11 -18.83
C GLU A 522 51.37 -40.25 -18.47
N ASP A 523 50.51 -40.76 -19.36
CA ASP A 523 50.43 -42.07 -20.03
C ASP A 523 49.48 -43.02 -19.29
N SER A 524 48.32 -43.28 -19.90
CA SER A 524 47.96 -44.62 -20.39
C SER A 524 46.50 -44.62 -20.85
N VAL A 525 46.36 -44.83 -22.15
CA VAL A 525 45.12 -44.96 -22.90
C VAL A 525 45.16 -46.35 -23.56
N HIS A 526 43.95 -46.88 -23.81
CA HIS A 526 43.52 -47.84 -24.85
C HIS A 526 43.15 -49.28 -24.45
N PRO A 527 42.34 -49.99 -25.28
CA PRO A 527 41.39 -49.52 -26.32
C PRO A 527 40.08 -50.34 -26.46
N GLY A 528 39.20 -49.86 -27.36
CA GLY A 528 38.37 -50.67 -28.27
C GLY A 528 36.86 -50.59 -27.99
N GLY A 529 35.95 -50.24 -28.90
CA GLY A 529 36.02 -50.03 -30.36
C GLY A 529 34.95 -50.87 -31.07
N SER A 530 33.97 -50.21 -31.71
CA SER A 530 32.94 -50.70 -32.67
C SER A 530 31.91 -51.73 -32.14
N VAL A 531 30.62 -51.66 -32.45
CA VAL A 531 29.91 -51.29 -33.70
C VAL A 531 28.71 -50.40 -33.41
#